data_AF-A0A7C1G7K5-F1
#
_entry.id   AF-A0A7C1G7K5-F1
#
_cell.length_a   1.000
_cell.length_b   1.000
_cell.length_c   1.000
_cell.angle_alpha   90.00
_cell.angle_beta   90.00
_cell.angle_gamma   90.00
#
_symmetry.space_group_name_H-M   'P 1'
#
loop_
_entity.id
_entity.type
_entity.pdbx_description
1 polymer ?
#
loop_
_entity_poly.entity_id
_entity_poly.type
_entity_poly.pdbx_seq_one_letter_code
_entity_poly.pdbx_strand_id
1 'polypeptide(L)'
;AILIEKGYELSLGRLVEAALHGRDIQNREKLRSEVLEFFLNRLEPIFISKGYPLDTIQAVIPGAVDTPLVRIRSILDGVVAFKKEGAYNDTLLALKRVFNILKGQTPGEVRVELFTEDEERVFYDRVAEFSAQFSSLISEGSYREALRSVVDLAEPINNFFDNVLVMDKDDSVRRNRLGLLGMIRDALLGLLDITKLQEV
;
A
#
# COMPACT_ATOMS: atom_id res chain seq x y z
N ALA A 1 14.99 -12.05 -14.22
CA ALA A 1 16.37 -12.39 -13.83
C ALA A 1 17.30 -11.18 -14.02
N ILE A 2 17.66 -10.82 -15.26
CA ILE A 2 18.65 -9.77 -15.56
C ILE A 2 18.37 -8.42 -14.87
N LEU A 3 17.14 -7.90 -14.96
CA LEU A 3 16.80 -6.60 -14.37
C LEU A 3 17.05 -6.53 -12.85
N ILE A 4 16.75 -7.63 -12.15
CA ILE A 4 16.91 -7.74 -10.70
C ILE A 4 18.39 -7.99 -10.35
N GLU A 5 19.04 -8.91 -11.06
CA GLU A 5 20.43 -9.34 -10.78
C GLU A 5 21.47 -8.28 -11.12
N LYS A 6 21.22 -7.48 -12.17
CA LYS A 6 22.09 -6.38 -12.59
C LYS A 6 21.71 -5.05 -11.94
N GLY A 7 20.66 -5.00 -11.12
CA GLY A 7 20.26 -3.82 -10.37
C GLY A 7 19.76 -2.66 -11.24
N TYR A 8 19.04 -2.94 -12.32
CA TYR A 8 18.50 -1.89 -13.18
C TYR A 8 17.28 -1.20 -12.54
N GLU A 9 17.32 0.13 -12.48
CA GLU A 9 16.23 1.00 -12.01
C GLU A 9 15.09 1.15 -13.05
N LEU A 10 14.54 0.01 -13.49
CA LEU A 10 13.48 -0.06 -14.50
C LEU A 10 12.25 -0.79 -13.96
N SER A 11 11.09 -0.14 -14.07
CA SER A 11 9.78 -0.74 -13.79
C SER A 11 9.16 -1.35 -15.05
N LEU A 12 8.22 -2.28 -14.87
CA LEU A 12 7.55 -2.92 -16.01
C LEU A 12 6.73 -1.93 -16.82
N GLY A 13 6.04 -0.99 -16.15
CA GLY A 13 5.26 0.07 -16.79
C GLY A 13 6.09 0.91 -17.74
N ARG A 14 7.30 1.34 -17.32
CA ARG A 14 8.19 2.13 -18.18
C ARG A 14 8.68 1.34 -19.40
N LEU A 15 8.98 0.05 -19.23
CA LEU A 15 9.41 -0.82 -20.32
C LEU A 15 8.29 -1.05 -21.33
N VAL A 16 7.07 -1.30 -20.85
CA VAL A 16 5.89 -1.48 -21.69
C VAL A 16 5.56 -0.18 -22.43
N GLU A 17 5.55 0.96 -21.75
CA GLU A 17 5.31 2.25 -22.41
C GLU A 17 6.34 2.56 -23.49
N ALA A 18 7.62 2.35 -23.19
CA ALA A 18 8.69 2.52 -24.17
C ALA A 18 8.52 1.61 -25.39
N ALA A 19 8.08 0.37 -25.17
CA ALA A 19 7.83 -0.58 -26.26
C ALA A 19 6.63 -0.16 -27.13
N LEU A 20 5.58 0.43 -26.53
CA LEU A 20 4.38 0.88 -27.23
C LEU A 20 4.54 2.27 -27.87
N HIS A 21 5.50 3.09 -27.43
CA HIS A 21 5.67 4.46 -27.90
C HIS A 21 5.87 4.55 -29.43
N GLY A 22 5.16 5.48 -30.08
CA GLY A 22 5.27 5.74 -31.52
C GLY A 22 4.67 4.67 -32.44
N ARG A 23 3.96 3.68 -31.88
CA ARG A 23 3.28 2.63 -32.67
C ARG A 23 1.79 2.94 -32.80
N ASP A 24 1.27 2.78 -34.01
CA ASP A 24 -0.17 2.80 -34.26
C ASP A 24 -0.78 1.47 -33.81
N ILE A 25 -1.44 1.47 -32.65
CA ILE A 25 -2.00 0.29 -31.99
C ILE A 25 -3.45 0.57 -31.61
N GLN A 26 -4.36 -0.23 -32.15
CA GLN A 26 -5.75 -0.26 -31.75
C GLN A 26 -5.88 -0.77 -30.31
N ASN A 27 -6.71 -0.12 -29.49
CA ASN A 27 -6.93 -0.49 -28.09
C ASN A 27 -5.65 -0.54 -27.23
N ARG A 28 -4.74 0.44 -27.40
CA ARG A 28 -3.46 0.54 -26.68
C ARG A 28 -3.57 0.27 -25.18
N GLU A 29 -4.54 0.85 -24.49
CA GLU A 29 -4.72 0.70 -23.04
C GLU A 29 -5.03 -0.75 -22.62
N LYS A 30 -5.84 -1.45 -23.43
CA LYS A 30 -6.15 -2.85 -23.21
C LYS A 30 -4.90 -3.72 -23.38
N LEU A 31 -4.17 -3.51 -24.49
CA LEU A 31 -2.92 -4.25 -24.75
C LEU A 31 -1.88 -3.99 -23.65
N ARG A 32 -1.73 -2.74 -23.22
CA ARG A 32 -0.84 -2.36 -22.11
C ARG A 32 -1.18 -3.16 -20.86
N SER A 33 -2.45 -3.22 -20.49
CA SER A 33 -2.93 -3.93 -19.30
C SER A 33 -2.67 -5.43 -19.41
N GLU A 34 -3.01 -6.05 -20.53
CA GLU A 34 -2.78 -7.49 -20.78
C GLU A 34 -1.29 -7.87 -20.73
N VAL A 35 -0.42 -7.03 -21.29
CA VAL A 35 1.04 -7.25 -21.27
C VAL A 35 1.58 -7.12 -19.85
N LEU A 36 1.16 -6.09 -19.10
CA LEU A 36 1.56 -5.93 -17.70
C LEU A 36 1.13 -7.11 -16.86
N GLU A 37 -0.14 -7.51 -16.96
CA GLU A 37 -0.69 -8.67 -16.24
C GLU A 37 0.10 -9.95 -16.55
N PHE A 38 0.42 -10.19 -17.83
CA PHE A 38 1.27 -11.31 -18.23
C PHE A 38 2.64 -11.30 -17.54
N PHE A 39 3.30 -10.14 -17.45
CA PHE A 39 4.59 -10.05 -16.77
C PHE A 39 4.48 -10.19 -15.26
N LEU A 40 3.46 -9.60 -14.62
CA LEU A 40 3.20 -9.73 -13.19
C LEU A 40 2.98 -11.20 -12.81
N ASN A 41 2.16 -11.93 -13.58
CA ASN A 41 1.92 -13.36 -13.39
C ASN A 41 3.20 -14.22 -13.53
N ARG A 42 4.23 -13.73 -14.23
CA ARG A 42 5.53 -14.40 -14.33
C ARG A 42 6.48 -14.08 -13.17
N LEU A 43 6.28 -12.97 -12.47
CA LEU A 43 7.10 -12.63 -11.31
C LEU A 43 6.81 -13.54 -10.12
N GLU A 44 5.55 -13.96 -9.94
CA GLU A 44 5.13 -14.85 -8.85
C GLU A 44 6.00 -16.13 -8.74
N PRO A 45 6.07 -17.01 -9.76
CA PRO A 45 6.87 -18.24 -9.66
C PRO A 45 8.36 -17.97 -9.45
N ILE A 46 8.88 -16.84 -9.96
CA ILE A 46 10.27 -16.44 -9.73
C ILE A 46 10.52 -16.19 -8.25
N PHE A 47 9.64 -15.45 -7.57
CA PHE A 47 9.81 -15.15 -6.15
C PHE A 47 9.44 -16.33 -5.24
N ILE A 48 8.49 -17.19 -5.65
CA ILE A 48 8.22 -18.46 -4.96
C ILE A 48 9.48 -19.33 -4.95
N SER A 49 10.17 -19.49 -6.09
CA SER A 49 11.41 -20.27 -6.16
C SER A 49 12.57 -19.69 -5.34
N LYS A 50 12.49 -18.40 -4.98
CA LYS A 50 13.42 -17.71 -4.09
C LYS A 50 13.05 -17.80 -2.60
N GLY A 51 11.92 -18.45 -2.27
CA GLY A 51 11.52 -18.74 -0.88
C GLY A 51 10.60 -17.70 -0.24
N TYR A 52 10.04 -16.75 -0.99
CA TYR A 52 9.09 -15.79 -0.44
C TYR A 52 7.69 -16.42 -0.28
N PRO A 53 6.96 -16.11 0.82
CA PRO A 53 5.58 -16.56 1.00
C PRO A 53 4.64 -16.01 -0.07
N LEU A 54 3.65 -16.80 -0.49
CA LEU A 54 2.72 -16.40 -1.56
C LEU A 54 1.95 -15.11 -1.24
N ASP A 55 1.47 -14.96 0.00
CA ASP A 55 0.73 -13.76 0.41
C ASP A 55 1.57 -12.49 0.35
N THR A 56 2.86 -12.60 0.73
CA THR A 56 3.86 -11.54 0.66
C THR A 56 4.12 -11.14 -0.79
N ILE A 57 4.25 -12.14 -1.67
CA ILE A 57 4.44 -11.92 -3.11
C ILE A 57 3.22 -11.19 -3.70
N GLN A 58 2.01 -11.68 -3.42
CA GLN A 58 0.78 -11.10 -3.95
C GLN A 58 0.51 -9.69 -3.42
N ALA A 59 0.97 -9.37 -2.21
CA ALA A 59 0.87 -8.04 -1.65
C ALA A 59 1.79 -7.02 -2.35
N VAL A 60 2.96 -7.43 -2.86
CA VAL A 60 3.99 -6.52 -3.39
C VAL A 60 3.99 -6.44 -4.92
N ILE A 61 3.73 -7.55 -5.62
CA ILE A 61 3.84 -7.63 -7.08
C ILE A 61 3.05 -6.56 -7.83
N PRO A 62 1.80 -6.20 -7.45
CA PRO A 62 1.06 -5.16 -8.15
C PRO A 62 1.84 -3.84 -8.27
N GLY A 63 2.67 -3.50 -7.28
CA GLY A 63 3.52 -2.31 -7.29
C GLY A 63 4.66 -2.34 -8.32
N ALA A 64 4.99 -3.51 -8.90
CA ALA A 64 6.06 -3.66 -9.90
C ALA A 64 5.76 -2.99 -11.25
N VAL A 65 4.52 -2.57 -11.48
CA VAL A 65 4.14 -1.75 -12.63
C VAL A 65 4.90 -0.43 -12.59
N ASP A 66 4.93 0.24 -11.43
CA ASP A 66 5.50 1.59 -11.29
C ASP A 66 6.83 1.58 -10.52
N THR A 67 7.08 0.54 -9.72
CA THR A 67 8.30 0.37 -8.94
C THR A 67 9.35 -0.43 -9.70
N PRO A 68 10.63 0.01 -9.71
CA PRO A 68 11.71 -0.77 -10.30
C PRO A 68 11.82 -2.18 -9.71
N LEU A 69 12.02 -3.19 -10.56
CA LEU A 69 12.08 -4.59 -10.12
C LEU A 69 13.19 -4.89 -9.11
N VAL A 70 14.29 -4.11 -9.15
CA VAL A 70 15.36 -4.21 -8.15
C VAL A 70 14.85 -3.88 -6.74
N ARG A 71 13.94 -2.90 -6.61
CA ARG A 71 13.38 -2.46 -5.34
C ARG A 71 12.29 -3.41 -4.82
N ILE A 72 11.57 -4.09 -5.72
CA ILE A 72 10.58 -5.12 -5.35
C ILE A 72 11.19 -6.19 -4.43
N ARG A 73 12.44 -6.59 -4.67
CA ARG A 73 13.13 -7.53 -3.78
C ARG A 73 13.29 -6.97 -2.37
N SER A 74 13.77 -5.72 -2.25
CA SER A 74 13.94 -5.06 -0.94
C SER A 74 12.62 -4.87 -0.20
N ILE A 75 11.52 -4.63 -0.93
CA ILE A 75 10.17 -4.54 -0.37
C ILE A 75 9.73 -5.91 0.16
N LEU A 76 9.90 -6.98 -0.62
CA LEU A 76 9.60 -8.34 -0.17
C LEU A 76 10.38 -8.71 1.10
N ASP A 77 11.68 -8.41 1.14
CA ASP A 77 12.52 -8.62 2.33
C ASP A 77 11.99 -7.82 3.54
N GLY A 78 11.58 -6.57 3.31
CA GLY A 78 10.97 -5.72 4.33
C GLY A 78 9.63 -6.28 4.84
N VAL A 79 8.78 -6.82 3.98
CA VAL A 79 7.51 -7.44 4.39
C VAL A 79 7.77 -8.70 5.20
N VAL A 80 8.73 -9.54 4.79
CA VAL A 80 9.13 -10.72 5.56
C VAL A 80 9.65 -10.34 6.95
N ALA A 81 10.36 -9.21 7.08
CA ALA A 81 10.79 -8.69 8.37
C ALA A 81 9.61 -8.15 9.20
N PHE A 82 8.72 -7.37 8.58
CA PHE A 82 7.51 -6.85 9.22
C PHE A 82 6.62 -7.97 9.78
N LYS A 83 6.47 -9.09 9.06
CA LYS A 83 5.74 -10.28 9.52
C LYS A 83 6.31 -10.93 10.79
N LYS A 84 7.52 -10.58 11.20
CA LYS A 84 8.17 -11.08 12.42
C LYS A 84 8.05 -10.13 13.60
N GLU A 85 7.53 -8.93 13.40
CA GLU A 85 7.28 -7.99 14.48
C GLU A 85 6.19 -8.53 15.40
N GLY A 86 6.37 -8.39 16.72
CA GLY A 86 5.41 -8.93 17.70
C GLY A 86 4.00 -8.36 17.55
N ALA A 87 3.89 -7.12 17.07
CA ALA A 87 2.63 -6.42 16.84
C ALA A 87 2.03 -6.65 15.44
N TYR A 88 2.61 -7.55 14.62
CA TYR A 88 2.20 -7.73 13.22
C TYR A 88 0.72 -8.10 13.07
N ASN A 89 0.23 -9.12 13.78
CA ASN A 89 -1.15 -9.59 13.63
C ASN A 89 -2.15 -8.50 14.04
N ASP A 90 -1.92 -7.82 15.16
CA ASP A 90 -2.77 -6.71 15.63
C ASP A 90 -2.79 -5.55 14.63
N THR A 91 -1.62 -5.19 14.10
CA THR A 91 -1.48 -4.15 13.08
C THR A 91 -2.22 -4.53 11.80
N LEU A 92 -2.07 -5.78 11.35
CA LEU A 92 -2.73 -6.28 10.15
C LEU A 92 -4.26 -6.25 10.29
N LEU A 93 -4.79 -6.64 11.44
CA LEU A 93 -6.23 -6.63 11.72
C LEU A 93 -6.77 -5.19 11.72
N ALA A 94 -6.07 -4.26 12.38
CA ALA A 94 -6.41 -2.84 12.40
C ALA A 94 -6.44 -2.27 10.98
N LEU A 95 -5.41 -2.52 10.17
CA LEU A 95 -5.37 -2.08 8.77
C LEU A 95 -6.47 -2.74 7.92
N LYS A 96 -6.72 -4.05 8.06
CA LYS A 96 -7.80 -4.73 7.34
C LYS A 96 -9.16 -4.09 7.63
N ARG A 97 -9.42 -3.63 8.87
CA ARG A 97 -10.63 -2.88 9.22
C ARG A 97 -10.75 -1.58 8.42
N VAL A 98 -9.65 -0.81 8.31
CA VAL A 98 -9.58 0.40 7.46
C VAL A 98 -9.95 0.08 6.02
N PHE A 99 -9.26 -0.88 5.40
CA PHE A 99 -9.47 -1.25 3.99
C PHE A 99 -10.88 -1.79 3.73
N ASN A 100 -11.43 -2.57 4.65
CA ASN A 100 -12.78 -3.11 4.54
C ASN A 100 -13.85 -2.02 4.60
N ILE A 101 -13.71 -1.03 5.49
CA ILE A 101 -14.66 0.08 5.59
C ILE A 101 -14.62 0.96 4.35
N LEU A 102 -13.44 1.15 3.77
CA LEU A 102 -13.27 1.93 2.54
C LEU A 102 -13.79 1.20 1.28
N LYS A 103 -14.09 -0.11 1.36
CA LYS A 103 -14.54 -0.89 0.20
C LYS A 103 -15.90 -0.38 -0.30
N GLY A 104 -15.93 0.08 -1.56
CA GLY A 104 -17.13 0.64 -2.17
C GLY A 104 -17.51 2.03 -1.64
N GLN A 105 -16.65 2.65 -0.83
CA GLN A 105 -16.80 4.03 -0.38
C GLN A 105 -15.88 4.96 -1.17
N THR A 106 -16.28 6.23 -1.26
CA THR A 106 -15.46 7.29 -1.84
C THR A 106 -15.01 8.22 -0.71
N PRO A 107 -13.73 8.16 -0.28
CA PRO A 107 -13.19 9.08 0.71
C PRO A 107 -13.42 10.54 0.34
N GLY A 108 -13.72 11.36 1.34
CA GLY A 108 -13.73 12.82 1.21
C GLY A 108 -12.34 13.42 1.36
N GLU A 109 -12.22 14.70 1.01
CA GLU A 109 -11.08 15.51 1.44
C GLU A 109 -11.22 15.82 2.93
N VAL A 110 -10.14 15.66 3.69
CA VAL A 110 -10.16 15.89 5.14
C VAL A 110 -10.27 17.38 5.45
N ARG A 111 -11.22 17.72 6.31
CA ARG A 111 -11.50 19.07 6.82
C ARG A 111 -11.52 19.05 8.34
N VAL A 112 -10.58 19.78 8.94
CA VAL A 112 -10.36 19.82 10.39
C VAL A 112 -11.55 20.45 11.12
N GLU A 113 -12.26 21.37 10.45
CA GLU A 113 -13.49 22.01 10.94
C GLU A 113 -14.69 21.07 11.06
N LEU A 114 -14.62 19.86 10.47
CA LEU A 114 -15.67 18.84 10.57
C LEU A 114 -15.36 17.76 11.61
N PHE A 115 -14.28 17.88 12.38
CA PHE A 115 -14.00 16.97 13.50
C PHE A 115 -14.97 17.26 14.65
N THR A 116 -15.60 16.21 15.17
CA THR A 116 -16.51 16.27 16.31
C THR A 116 -15.88 15.66 17.56
N GLU A 117 -15.00 14.66 17.40
CA GLU A 117 -14.30 14.00 18.49
C GLU A 117 -12.80 14.37 18.52
N ASP A 118 -12.19 14.38 19.70
CA ASP A 118 -10.76 14.66 19.86
C ASP A 118 -9.90 13.57 19.20
N GLU A 119 -10.38 12.33 19.17
CA GLU A 119 -9.72 11.19 18.56
C GLU A 119 -9.56 11.33 17.03
N GLU A 120 -10.44 12.09 16.37
CA GLU A 120 -10.29 12.40 14.94
C GLU A 120 -9.05 13.26 14.69
N ARG A 121 -8.80 14.24 15.57
CA ARG A 121 -7.62 15.09 15.51
C ARG A 121 -6.35 14.30 15.83
N VAL A 122 -6.37 13.51 16.90
CA VAL A 122 -5.24 12.65 17.28
C VAL A 122 -4.89 11.68 16.15
N PHE A 123 -5.90 11.05 15.54
CA PHE A 123 -5.70 10.17 14.39
C PHE A 123 -5.11 10.91 13.19
N TYR A 124 -5.65 12.08 12.84
CA TYR A 124 -5.16 12.90 11.74
C TYR A 124 -3.67 13.24 11.91
N ASP A 125 -3.28 13.76 13.08
CA ASP A 125 -1.91 14.19 13.35
C ASP A 125 -0.94 12.99 13.27
N ARG A 126 -1.32 11.84 13.84
CA ARG A 126 -0.51 10.61 13.80
C ARG A 126 -0.35 10.05 12.40
N VAL A 127 -1.42 10.03 11.62
CA VAL A 127 -1.36 9.51 10.24
C VAL A 127 -0.59 10.47 9.32
N ALA A 128 -0.68 11.79 9.55
CA ALA A 128 0.12 12.77 8.81
C ALA A 128 1.62 12.62 9.10
N GLU A 129 2.00 12.47 10.38
CA GLU A 129 3.37 12.22 10.81
C GLU A 129 3.91 10.91 10.20
N PHE A 130 3.15 9.81 10.34
CA PHE A 130 3.47 8.53 9.74
C PHE A 130 3.66 8.65 8.23
N SER A 131 2.73 9.31 7.51
CA SER A 131 2.77 9.39 6.05
C SER A 131 4.00 10.15 5.57
N ALA A 132 4.39 11.23 6.26
CA ALA A 132 5.60 11.98 5.94
C ALA A 132 6.87 11.14 6.17
N GLN A 133 6.97 10.48 7.33
CA GLN A 133 8.10 9.61 7.65
C GLN A 133 8.20 8.43 6.68
N PHE A 134 7.08 7.76 6.42
CA PHE A 134 7.00 6.61 5.53
C PHE A 134 7.43 7.01 4.10
N SER A 135 6.93 8.14 3.58
CA SER A 135 7.33 8.65 2.27
C SER A 135 8.84 8.92 2.18
N SER A 136 9.44 9.53 3.22
CA SER A 136 10.90 9.76 3.26
C SER A 136 11.68 8.45 3.18
N LEU A 137 11.33 7.47 4.03
CA LEU A 137 12.00 6.17 4.07
C LEU A 137 11.88 5.41 2.74
N ILE A 138 10.72 5.47 2.09
CA ILE A 138 10.52 4.86 0.76
C ILE A 138 11.36 5.56 -0.31
N SER A 139 11.49 6.89 -0.26
CA SER A 139 12.31 7.65 -1.20
C SER A 139 13.80 7.33 -1.08
N GLU A 140 14.26 7.02 0.14
CA GLU A 140 15.63 6.63 0.46
C GLU A 140 15.92 5.15 0.17
N GLY A 141 14.88 4.34 -0.14
CA GLY A 141 15.01 2.89 -0.32
C GLY A 141 15.10 2.11 1.00
N SER A 142 14.81 2.76 2.13
CA SER A 142 14.80 2.22 3.49
C SER A 142 13.49 1.46 3.78
N TYR A 143 13.20 0.44 2.96
CA TYR A 143 11.93 -0.29 2.95
C TYR A 143 11.66 -1.06 4.24
N ARG A 144 12.71 -1.58 4.88
CA ARG A 144 12.57 -2.33 6.12
C ARG A 144 12.14 -1.42 7.26
N GLU A 145 12.76 -0.25 7.37
CA GLU A 145 12.43 0.77 8.34
C GLU A 145 11.01 1.32 8.10
N ALA A 146 10.66 1.57 6.83
CA ALA A 146 9.32 2.01 6.44
C ALA A 146 8.24 1.00 6.85
N LEU A 147 8.44 -0.28 6.53
CA LEU A 147 7.48 -1.32 6.89
C LEU A 147 7.44 -1.60 8.39
N ARG A 148 8.56 -1.40 9.11
CA ARG A 148 8.56 -1.46 10.56
C ARG A 148 7.69 -0.36 11.17
N SER A 149 7.75 0.88 10.68
CA SER A 149 6.93 1.98 11.24
C SER A 149 5.43 1.78 11.03
N VAL A 150 5.00 0.82 10.20
CA VAL A 150 3.59 0.46 10.05
C VAL A 150 2.99 -0.09 11.35
N VAL A 151 3.80 -0.72 12.23
CA VAL A 151 3.31 -1.22 13.53
C VAL A 151 2.76 -0.11 14.42
N ASP A 152 3.29 1.11 14.26
CA ASP A 152 2.91 2.27 15.07
C ASP A 152 1.50 2.78 14.71
N LEU A 153 0.89 2.28 13.64
CA LEU A 153 -0.47 2.60 13.25
C LEU A 153 -1.54 1.82 14.02
N ALA A 154 -1.20 0.71 14.68
CA ALA A 154 -2.19 -0.14 15.34
C ALA A 154 -2.95 0.62 16.43
N GLU A 155 -2.22 1.32 17.30
CA GLU A 155 -2.79 2.11 18.40
C GLU A 155 -3.70 3.25 17.91
N PRO A 156 -3.28 4.18 17.02
CA PRO A 156 -4.14 5.26 16.57
C PRO A 156 -5.36 4.74 15.81
N ILE A 157 -5.23 3.67 15.01
CA ILE A 157 -6.39 3.06 14.33
C ILE A 157 -7.40 2.53 15.34
N ASN A 158 -6.96 1.77 16.34
CA ASN A 158 -7.85 1.20 17.34
C ASN A 158 -8.53 2.31 18.16
N ASN A 159 -7.77 3.29 18.64
CA ASN A 159 -8.32 4.42 19.39
C ASN A 159 -9.36 5.23 18.59
N PHE A 160 -9.10 5.48 17.31
CA PHE A 160 -10.07 6.12 16.42
C PHE A 160 -11.35 5.29 16.34
N PHE A 161 -11.22 3.99 16.14
CA PHE A 161 -12.35 3.11 15.93
C PHE A 161 -13.17 2.77 17.16
N ASP A 162 -12.58 2.88 18.35
CA ASP A 162 -13.26 2.65 19.63
C ASP A 162 -14.12 3.86 20.04
N ASN A 163 -13.73 5.07 19.60
CA ASN A 163 -14.39 6.32 19.99
C ASN A 163 -15.17 6.98 18.84
N VAL A 164 -14.86 6.69 17.57
CA VAL A 164 -15.43 7.36 16.40
C VAL A 164 -16.31 6.42 15.57
N LEU A 165 -17.60 6.74 15.46
CA LEU A 165 -18.52 6.04 14.57
C LEU A 165 -18.37 6.53 13.12
N VAL A 166 -17.64 5.78 12.29
CA VAL A 166 -17.35 6.20 10.90
C VAL A 166 -18.60 6.38 10.04
N MET A 167 -19.61 5.53 10.20
CA MET A 167 -20.86 5.59 9.44
C MET A 167 -21.85 6.57 10.09
N ASP A 168 -21.46 7.85 10.12
CA ASP A 168 -22.29 8.93 10.67
C ASP A 168 -23.54 9.19 9.81
N LYS A 169 -24.58 9.76 10.42
CA LYS A 169 -25.81 10.18 9.73
C LYS A 169 -25.59 11.46 8.93
N ASP A 170 -24.69 12.33 9.38
CA ASP A 170 -24.28 13.51 8.61
C ASP A 170 -23.30 13.07 7.51
N ASP A 171 -23.68 13.30 6.25
CA ASP A 171 -22.88 12.90 5.10
C ASP A 171 -21.51 13.60 5.07
N SER A 172 -21.43 14.85 5.54
CA SER A 172 -20.19 15.62 5.56
C SER A 172 -19.20 15.02 6.57
N VAL A 173 -19.67 14.72 7.77
CA VAL A 173 -18.86 14.08 8.84
C VAL A 173 -18.44 12.68 8.40
N ARG A 174 -19.37 11.88 7.86
CA ARG A 174 -19.09 10.54 7.34
C ARG A 174 -18.01 10.55 6.26
N ARG A 175 -18.12 11.45 5.27
CA ARG A 175 -17.12 11.59 4.20
C ARG A 175 -15.77 12.06 4.72
N ASN A 176 -15.76 12.95 5.71
CA ASN A 176 -14.54 13.41 6.36
C ASN A 176 -13.80 12.27 7.07
N ARG A 177 -14.53 11.45 7.84
CA ARG A 177 -14.00 10.25 8.52
C ARG A 177 -13.50 9.20 7.53
N LEU A 178 -14.20 9.00 6.41
CA LEU A 178 -13.69 8.16 5.32
C LEU A 178 -12.42 8.75 4.69
N GLY A 179 -12.31 10.09 4.62
CA GLY A 179 -11.09 10.80 4.23
C GLY A 179 -9.91 10.50 5.15
N LEU A 180 -10.13 10.55 6.47
CA LEU A 180 -9.12 10.20 7.48
C LEU A 180 -8.59 8.77 7.24
N LEU A 181 -9.50 7.80 7.14
CA LEU A 181 -9.15 6.40 6.84
C LEU A 181 -8.42 6.27 5.48
N GLY A 182 -8.82 7.08 4.50
CA GLY A 182 -8.22 7.14 3.17
C GLY A 182 -6.74 7.52 3.20
N MET A 183 -6.31 8.38 4.14
CA MET A 183 -4.89 8.77 4.27
C MET A 183 -3.97 7.56 4.49
N ILE A 184 -4.37 6.63 5.36
CA ILE A 184 -3.61 5.39 5.61
C ILE A 184 -3.56 4.52 4.36
N ARG A 185 -4.71 4.31 3.72
CA ARG A 185 -4.79 3.50 2.49
C ARG A 185 -3.86 4.07 1.43
N ASP A 186 -3.92 5.37 1.18
CA ASP A 186 -3.18 6.03 0.11
C ASP A 186 -1.67 6.04 0.38
N ALA A 187 -1.25 6.15 1.65
CA ALA A 187 0.15 6.02 2.05
C ALA A 187 0.72 4.61 1.76
N LEU A 188 -0.08 3.56 1.94
CA LEU A 188 0.36 2.16 1.80
C LEU A 188 0.17 1.58 0.38
N LEU A 189 -0.84 2.04 -0.36
CA LEU A 189 -1.26 1.44 -1.64
C LEU A 189 -0.15 1.40 -2.70
N GLY A 190 0.75 2.39 -2.68
CA GLY A 190 1.88 2.46 -3.62
C GLY A 190 2.98 1.42 -3.36
N LEU A 191 2.97 0.77 -2.19
CA LEU A 191 4.00 -0.17 -1.78
C LEU A 191 3.47 -1.60 -1.58
N LEU A 192 2.28 -1.72 -0.99
CA LEU A 192 1.80 -2.97 -0.41
C LEU A 192 0.28 -3.06 -0.43
N ASP A 193 -0.25 -4.08 -1.08
CA ASP A 193 -1.66 -4.48 -0.95
C ASP A 193 -1.87 -5.29 0.34
N ILE A 194 -2.21 -4.57 1.41
CA ILE A 194 -2.48 -5.13 2.74
C ILE A 194 -3.54 -6.23 2.70
N THR A 195 -4.49 -6.18 1.76
CA THR A 195 -5.61 -7.13 1.70
C THR A 195 -5.16 -8.56 1.35
N LYS A 196 -3.96 -8.71 0.77
CA LYS A 196 -3.38 -10.01 0.43
C LYS A 196 -2.67 -10.69 1.59
N LEU A 197 -2.15 -9.91 2.54
CA LEU A 197 -1.38 -10.42 3.67
C LEU A 197 -2.24 -11.26 4.63
N GLN A 198 -1.63 -12.30 5.17
CA GLN A 198 -2.23 -13.20 6.16
C GLN A 198 -1.56 -13.06 7.52
N GLU A 199 -2.32 -13.34 8.57
CA GLU A 199 -1.79 -13.48 9.94
C GLU A 199 -0.74 -14.61 9.97
N VAL A 200 0.19 -14.51 10.93
CA VAL A 200 1.29 -15.48 11.15
C VAL A 200 1.04 -16.28 12.41
#